data_AF-A0A960EKA1-F1
#
_entry.id   AF-A0A960EKA1-F1
#
_cell.length_a   1.000
_cell.length_b   1.000
_cell.length_c   1.000
_cell.angle_alpha   90.00
_cell.angle_beta   90.00
_cell.angle_gamma   90.00
#
_symmetry.space_group_name_H-M   'P 1'
#
loop_
_entity.id
_entity.type
_entity.pdbx_description
1 polymer ?
#
loop_
_entity_poly.entity_id
_entity_poly.type
_entity_poly.pdbx_seq_one_letter_code
_entity_poly.pdbx_strand_id
1 'polypeptide(L)'
;DEVRRYGTFSHAVGTVEVESCVTGYQVRDRATRVVLDTVTLDLPPQRLTTRSSWIVIDPSVVELLDFGTEETLSAMHAIEHAMIGMLPLFAICDRWDVGGLSMSDHPETLAPTLFIYDGYPGGAGIADVAFSRGISHVRATHDLVTSCGCEAGCPSCIQSPKCGNWNEFLDKSAAVALLGEILRTL
;
A
#
# COMPACT_ATOMS: atom_id res chain seq x y z
N ASP A 1 11.70 -17.02 -5.05
CA ASP A 1 11.52 -15.56 -5.03
C ASP A 1 12.14 -14.96 -6.27
N GLU A 2 11.50 -13.96 -6.84
CA GLU A 2 11.90 -13.32 -8.10
C GLU A 2 11.95 -11.80 -7.93
N VAL A 3 12.86 -11.13 -8.65
CA VAL A 3 13.01 -9.67 -8.64
C VAL A 3 13.17 -9.16 -10.07
N ARG A 4 12.42 -8.12 -10.43
CA ARG A 4 12.52 -7.37 -11.68
C ARG A 4 12.92 -5.93 -11.37
N ARG A 5 13.91 -5.39 -12.07
CA ARG A 5 14.41 -4.02 -11.89
C ARG A 5 13.95 -3.14 -13.04
N TYR A 6 13.54 -1.93 -12.71
CA TYR A 6 12.86 -0.99 -13.58
C TYR A 6 13.41 0.42 -13.32
N GLY A 7 14.61 0.71 -13.83
CA GLY A 7 15.26 2.00 -13.62
C GLY A 7 15.36 2.35 -12.13
N THR A 8 14.46 3.22 -11.68
CA THR A 8 14.40 3.76 -10.31
C THR A 8 13.46 3.02 -9.36
N PHE A 9 12.98 1.83 -9.71
CA PHE A 9 12.33 0.94 -8.75
C PHE A 9 12.60 -0.52 -9.09
N SER A 10 12.31 -1.41 -8.13
CA SER A 10 12.25 -2.85 -8.37
C SER A 10 10.94 -3.42 -7.88
N HIS A 11 10.46 -4.46 -8.54
CA HIS A 11 9.30 -5.23 -8.14
C HIS A 11 9.77 -6.64 -7.82
N ALA A 12 9.35 -7.20 -6.70
CA ALA A 12 9.71 -8.53 -6.26
C ALA A 12 8.49 -9.32 -5.80
N VAL A 13 8.63 -10.65 -5.75
CA VAL A 13 7.63 -11.56 -5.19
C VAL A 13 8.31 -12.66 -4.38
N GLY A 14 7.71 -13.01 -3.25
CA GLY A 14 8.25 -14.03 -2.35
C GLY A 14 7.37 -14.29 -1.14
N THR A 15 7.91 -15.08 -0.21
CA THR A 15 7.24 -15.41 1.05
C THR A 15 7.56 -14.35 2.09
N VAL A 16 6.54 -13.89 2.83
CA VAL A 16 6.67 -12.95 3.94
C VAL A 16 5.96 -13.47 5.17
N GLU A 17 6.36 -13.01 6.35
CA GLU A 17 5.59 -13.13 7.58
C GLU A 17 4.99 -11.78 7.93
N VAL A 18 3.66 -11.70 7.97
CA VAL A 18 2.93 -10.50 8.39
C VAL A 18 2.57 -10.65 9.86
N GLU A 19 3.00 -9.72 10.69
CA GLU A 19 2.62 -9.65 12.09
C GLU A 19 1.58 -8.54 12.31
N SER A 20 0.49 -8.85 13.00
CA SER A 20 -0.56 -7.89 13.37
C SER A 20 -0.84 -7.97 14.86
N CYS A 21 -0.97 -6.81 15.51
CA CYS A 21 -1.23 -6.72 16.93
C CYS A 21 -2.33 -5.69 17.19
N VAL A 22 -3.39 -6.10 17.91
CA VAL A 22 -4.45 -5.20 18.35
C VAL A 22 -4.00 -4.55 19.65
N THR A 23 -3.68 -3.27 19.58
CA THR A 23 -3.12 -2.50 20.71
C THR A 23 -4.17 -1.84 21.60
N GLY A 24 -5.43 -1.81 21.17
CA GLY A 24 -6.49 -1.15 21.93
C GLY A 24 -7.79 -0.97 21.14
N TYR A 25 -8.76 -0.29 21.75
CA TYR A 25 -10.00 0.13 21.11
C TYR A 25 -10.48 1.48 21.65
N GLN A 26 -11.28 2.19 20.85
CA GLN A 26 -11.92 3.45 21.25
C GLN A 26 -13.39 3.22 21.62
N VAL A 27 -13.79 3.74 22.78
CA VAL A 27 -15.21 3.87 23.13
C VAL A 27 -15.70 5.18 22.55
N ARG A 28 -16.72 5.13 21.69
CA ARG A 28 -17.30 6.31 21.05
C ARG A 28 -18.77 6.46 21.40
N ASP A 29 -19.21 7.70 21.64
CA ASP A 29 -20.62 8.01 21.78
C ASP A 29 -21.37 7.63 20.50
N ARG A 30 -22.51 6.93 20.64
CA ARG A 30 -23.21 6.37 19.49
C ARG A 30 -23.78 7.44 18.56
N ALA A 31 -24.28 8.55 19.12
CA ALA A 31 -24.97 9.59 18.36
C ALA A 31 -23.98 10.58 17.73
N THR A 32 -23.03 11.05 18.52
CA THR A 32 -22.08 12.11 18.15
C THR A 32 -20.78 11.58 17.57
N ARG A 33 -20.47 10.28 17.75
CA ARG A 33 -19.21 9.63 17.39
C ARG A 33 -17.97 10.17 18.10
N VAL A 34 -18.13 11.06 19.07
CA VAL A 34 -17.04 11.58 19.91
C VAL A 34 -16.38 10.43 20.67
N VAL A 35 -15.05 10.44 20.72
CA VAL A 35 -14.26 9.48 21.51
C VAL A 35 -14.45 9.80 22.99
N LEU A 36 -15.06 8.86 23.72
CA LEU A 36 -15.29 8.95 25.16
C LEU A 36 -14.10 8.39 25.95
N ASP A 37 -13.48 7.34 25.43
CA ASP A 37 -12.34 6.68 26.06
C ASP A 37 -11.48 5.95 25.02
N THR A 38 -10.21 5.72 25.35
CA THR A 38 -9.29 4.88 24.57
C THR A 38 -8.66 3.86 25.50
N VAL A 39 -9.00 2.60 25.30
CA VAL A 39 -8.59 1.49 26.16
C VAL A 39 -7.44 0.75 25.49
N THR A 40 -6.28 0.76 26.13
CA THR A 40 -5.11 -0.03 25.69
C THR A 40 -5.33 -1.51 26.01
N LEU A 41 -4.89 -2.37 25.10
CA LEU A 41 -4.91 -3.82 25.25
C LEU A 41 -3.49 -4.38 25.12
N ASP A 42 -3.18 -5.39 25.92
CA ASP A 42 -1.96 -6.18 25.83
C ASP A 42 -2.32 -7.57 25.26
N LEU A 43 -2.49 -7.63 23.93
CA LEU A 43 -2.84 -8.85 23.22
C LEU A 43 -1.61 -9.40 22.47
N PRO A 44 -1.46 -10.73 22.38
CA PRO A 44 -0.36 -11.32 21.64
C PRO A 44 -0.49 -11.02 20.13
N PRO A 45 0.62 -10.85 19.42
CA PRO A 45 0.59 -10.67 17.97
C PRO A 45 0.10 -11.93 17.26
N GLN A 46 -0.60 -11.74 16.14
CA GLN A 46 -0.96 -12.78 15.20
C GLN A 46 -0.02 -12.74 14.00
N ARG A 47 0.42 -13.92 13.56
CA ARG A 47 1.36 -14.07 12.45
C ARG A 47 0.72 -14.79 11.28
N LEU A 48 0.98 -14.31 10.08
CA LEU A 48 0.55 -14.88 8.83
C LEU A 48 1.75 -15.05 7.90
N THR A 49 2.20 -16.29 7.70
CA THR A 49 3.17 -16.60 6.64
C THR A 49 2.42 -16.76 5.32
N THR A 50 2.70 -15.91 4.34
CA THR A 50 1.97 -15.80 3.07
C THR A 50 2.87 -15.36 1.92
N ARG A 51 2.31 -15.25 0.71
CA ARG A 51 2.99 -14.68 -0.45
C ARG A 51 2.72 -13.17 -0.55
N SER A 52 3.73 -12.43 -0.99
CA SER A 52 3.65 -10.99 -1.21
C SER A 52 4.36 -10.58 -2.48
N SER A 53 3.82 -9.55 -3.13
CA SER A 53 4.49 -8.77 -4.16
C SER A 53 4.80 -7.40 -3.58
N TRP A 54 6.02 -6.91 -3.78
CA TRP A 54 6.42 -5.61 -3.25
C TRP A 54 7.24 -4.79 -4.22
N ILE A 55 7.07 -3.48 -4.13
CA ILE A 55 7.80 -2.48 -4.91
C ILE A 55 8.76 -1.77 -3.97
N VAL A 56 10.05 -1.79 -4.33
CA VAL A 56 11.11 -1.02 -3.67
C VAL A 56 11.44 0.17 -4.56
N ILE A 57 11.24 1.37 -4.06
CA ILE A 57 11.52 2.61 -4.77
C ILE A 57 12.94 3.05 -4.45
N ASP A 58 13.73 3.42 -5.47
CA ASP A 58 15.06 3.96 -5.26
C ASP A 58 14.97 5.29 -4.49
N PRO A 59 15.73 5.47 -3.39
CA PRO A 59 15.70 6.70 -2.60
C PRO A 59 15.93 7.98 -3.42
N SER A 60 16.67 7.90 -4.53
CA SER A 60 16.90 9.05 -5.42
C SER A 60 15.62 9.65 -6.01
N VAL A 61 14.55 8.86 -6.15
CA VAL A 61 13.24 9.37 -6.61
C VAL A 61 12.60 10.28 -5.58
N VAL A 62 12.67 9.86 -4.31
CA VAL A 62 12.11 10.61 -3.19
C VAL A 62 12.92 11.89 -2.98
N GLU A 63 14.25 11.81 -3.08
CA GLU A 63 15.14 12.98 -3.04
C GLU A 63 14.86 13.95 -4.18
N LEU A 64 14.64 13.45 -5.40
CA LEU A 64 14.33 14.28 -6.57
C LEU A 64 13.01 15.04 -6.43
N LEU A 65 12.02 14.42 -5.78
CA LEU A 65 10.71 15.02 -5.51
C LEU A 65 10.70 15.92 -4.26
N ASP A 66 11.82 16.01 -3.54
CA ASP A 66 11.94 16.72 -2.26
C ASP A 66 10.96 16.23 -1.18
N PHE A 67 10.64 14.93 -1.21
CA PHE A 67 9.69 14.34 -0.27
C PHE A 67 10.35 14.02 1.06
N GLY A 68 9.74 14.51 2.14
CA GLY A 68 10.06 14.08 3.50
C GLY A 68 9.52 12.68 3.82
N THR A 69 9.88 12.14 4.99
CA THR A 69 9.42 10.82 5.46
C THR A 69 7.89 10.70 5.48
N GLU A 70 7.19 11.69 6.03
CA GLU A 70 5.73 11.69 6.14
C GLU A 70 5.03 11.81 4.78
N GLU A 71 5.59 12.62 3.88
CA GLU A 71 5.06 12.80 2.53
C GLU A 71 5.28 11.54 1.69
N THR A 72 6.46 10.92 1.80
CA THR A 72 6.76 9.62 1.18
C THR A 72 5.77 8.56 1.64
N LEU A 73 5.54 8.45 2.95
CA LEU A 73 4.59 7.50 3.51
C LEU A 73 3.17 7.78 3.00
N SER A 74 2.75 9.04 2.98
CA SER A 74 1.39 9.44 2.54
C SER A 74 1.16 9.18 1.06
N ALA A 75 2.17 9.41 0.22
CA ALA A 75 2.17 9.06 -1.20
C ALA A 75 2.06 7.55 -1.38
N MET A 76 2.93 6.78 -0.72
CA MET A 76 2.93 5.33 -0.82
C MET A 76 1.65 4.69 -0.31
N HIS A 77 1.10 5.15 0.80
CA HIS A 77 -0.17 4.67 1.36
C HIS A 77 -1.33 4.90 0.38
N ALA A 78 -1.37 6.06 -0.28
CA ALA A 78 -2.34 6.34 -1.34
C ALA A 78 -2.14 5.44 -2.57
N ILE A 79 -0.89 5.18 -2.97
CA ILE A 79 -0.56 4.23 -4.05
C ILE A 79 -1.01 2.81 -3.68
N GLU A 80 -0.76 2.35 -2.46
CA GLU A 80 -1.14 1.03 -1.97
C GLU A 80 -2.65 0.81 -2.08
N HIS A 81 -3.43 1.77 -1.58
CA HIS A 81 -4.88 1.74 -1.71
C HIS A 81 -5.34 1.65 -3.17
N ALA A 82 -4.78 2.50 -4.04
CA ALA A 82 -5.13 2.52 -5.45
C ALA A 82 -4.73 1.22 -6.15
N MET A 83 -3.53 0.68 -5.86
CA MET A 83 -3.05 -0.58 -6.40
C MET A 83 -3.95 -1.74 -5.97
N ILE A 84 -4.27 -1.87 -4.67
CA ILE A 84 -5.19 -2.89 -4.17
C ILE A 84 -6.59 -2.74 -4.81
N GLY A 85 -7.07 -1.51 -4.96
CA GLY A 85 -8.35 -1.22 -5.61
C GLY A 85 -8.39 -1.62 -7.09
N MET A 86 -7.26 -1.53 -7.79
CA MET A 86 -7.13 -1.90 -9.20
C MET A 86 -6.81 -3.37 -9.44
N LEU A 87 -6.34 -4.09 -8.42
CA LEU A 87 -5.91 -5.48 -8.53
C LEU A 87 -6.97 -6.44 -9.10
N PRO A 88 -8.29 -6.29 -8.82
CA PRO A 88 -9.33 -7.11 -9.42
C PRO A 88 -9.40 -7.09 -10.95
N LEU A 89 -8.80 -6.08 -11.61
CA LEU A 89 -8.70 -6.05 -13.08
C LEU A 89 -7.61 -6.97 -13.63
N PHE A 90 -6.70 -7.42 -12.78
CA PHE A 90 -5.51 -8.18 -13.12
C PHE A 90 -5.55 -9.62 -12.60
N ALA A 91 -6.04 -9.77 -11.38
CA ALA A 91 -6.28 -11.03 -10.70
C ALA A 91 -7.78 -11.16 -10.42
N ILE A 92 -8.35 -12.36 -10.57
CA ILE A 92 -9.74 -12.61 -10.19
C ILE A 92 -9.78 -12.71 -8.66
N CYS A 93 -9.87 -11.57 -7.98
CA CYS A 93 -9.90 -11.46 -6.53
C CYS A 93 -10.81 -10.30 -6.09
N ASP A 94 -11.17 -10.29 -4.81
CA ASP A 94 -11.69 -9.11 -4.14
C ASP A 94 -10.53 -8.39 -3.42
N ARG A 95 -10.64 -7.07 -3.21
CA ARG A 95 -9.75 -6.32 -2.32
C ARG A 95 -9.74 -6.86 -0.88
N TRP A 96 -10.77 -7.60 -0.47
CA TRP A 96 -10.82 -8.29 0.81
C TRP A 96 -9.84 -9.47 0.89
N ASP A 97 -9.40 -10.03 -0.24
CA ASP A 97 -8.51 -11.19 -0.31
C ASP A 97 -7.01 -10.84 -0.14
N VAL A 98 -6.67 -9.56 -0.11
CA VAL A 98 -5.28 -9.08 0.05
C VAL A 98 -5.15 -8.07 1.18
N GLY A 99 -3.96 -7.97 1.76
CA GLY A 99 -3.55 -6.87 2.62
C GLY A 99 -2.47 -6.03 1.95
N GLY A 100 -2.22 -4.85 2.52
CA GLY A 100 -1.16 -3.95 2.09
C GLY A 100 -0.37 -3.40 3.27
N LEU A 101 0.84 -2.94 2.98
CA LEU A 101 1.70 -2.24 3.92
C LEU A 101 2.66 -1.33 3.17
N SER A 102 2.77 -0.08 3.63
CA SER A 102 3.69 0.91 3.06
C SER A 102 4.64 1.41 4.14
N MET A 103 5.93 1.48 3.83
CA MET A 103 6.95 2.04 4.71
C MET A 103 7.84 3.01 3.93
N SER A 104 8.04 4.21 4.45
CA SER A 104 8.98 5.19 3.89
C SER A 104 10.44 4.73 4.00
N ASP A 105 10.75 3.89 4.99
CA ASP A 105 12.06 3.26 5.17
C ASP A 105 11.85 1.86 5.76
N HIS A 106 11.99 0.83 4.93
CA HIS A 106 11.81 -0.55 5.36
C HIS A 106 13.16 -1.16 5.78
N PRO A 107 13.26 -1.78 6.97
CA PRO A 107 14.54 -2.13 7.59
C PRO A 107 15.38 -3.16 6.83
N GLU A 108 14.77 -4.00 5.98
CA GLU A 108 15.51 -4.99 5.19
C GLU A 108 15.90 -4.49 3.80
N THR A 109 15.05 -3.67 3.19
CA THR A 109 15.29 -3.14 1.83
C THR A 109 16.05 -1.82 1.86
N LEU A 110 16.10 -1.16 3.03
CA LEU A 110 16.73 0.13 3.29
C LEU A 110 16.24 1.24 2.35
N ALA A 111 14.96 1.15 1.99
CA ALA A 111 14.34 2.00 0.99
C ALA A 111 12.82 2.05 1.17
N PRO A 112 12.14 3.08 0.63
CA PRO A 112 10.69 3.13 0.59
C PRO A 112 10.12 1.89 -0.11
N THR A 113 9.32 1.11 0.63
CA THR A 113 8.81 -0.18 0.15
C THR A 113 7.32 -0.36 0.41
N LEU A 114 6.59 -0.74 -0.65
CA LEU A 114 5.15 -1.01 -0.63
C LEU A 114 4.94 -2.51 -0.87
N PHE A 115 4.13 -3.13 -0.02
CA PHE A 115 3.78 -4.55 -0.08
C PHE A 115 2.30 -4.73 -0.40
N ILE A 116 1.98 -5.73 -1.20
CA ILE A 116 0.63 -6.30 -1.36
C ILE A 116 0.77 -7.80 -1.17
N TYR A 117 0.10 -8.33 -0.15
CA TYR A 117 0.21 -9.74 0.25
C TYR A 117 -1.13 -10.43 0.28
N ASP A 118 -1.11 -11.74 0.06
CA ASP A 118 -2.30 -12.57 0.07
C ASP A 118 -2.83 -12.74 1.51
N GLY A 119 -4.13 -12.56 1.71
CA GLY A 119 -4.80 -12.69 3.01
C GLY A 119 -4.99 -14.12 3.51
N TYR A 120 -4.29 -15.10 2.92
CA TYR A 120 -4.45 -16.52 3.21
C TYR A 120 -3.10 -17.20 3.52
N PRO A 121 -3.02 -18.11 4.50
CA PRO A 121 -1.78 -18.82 4.82
C PRO A 121 -1.20 -19.55 3.62
N GLY A 122 0.11 -19.37 3.38
CA GLY A 122 0.81 -19.94 2.23
C GLY A 122 0.57 -19.24 0.89
N GLY A 123 -0.33 -18.25 0.83
CA GLY A 123 -0.70 -17.51 -0.37
C GLY A 123 -1.84 -18.16 -1.18
N ALA A 124 -2.60 -17.30 -1.87
CA ALA A 124 -3.67 -17.65 -2.80
C ALA A 124 -3.25 -17.47 -4.28
N GLY A 125 -2.03 -16.94 -4.53
CA GLY A 125 -1.50 -16.68 -5.86
C GLY A 125 -1.85 -15.30 -6.40
N ILE A 126 -2.43 -14.40 -5.58
CA ILE A 126 -2.82 -13.06 -6.02
C ILE A 126 -1.57 -12.19 -6.16
N ALA A 127 -0.67 -12.24 -5.19
CA ALA A 127 0.67 -11.63 -5.23
C ALA A 127 1.48 -12.05 -6.46
N ASP A 128 1.43 -13.32 -6.85
CA ASP A 128 2.09 -13.80 -8.08
C ASP A 128 1.54 -13.15 -9.33
N VAL A 129 0.22 -12.99 -9.42
CA VAL A 129 -0.43 -12.32 -10.54
C VAL A 129 -0.10 -10.83 -10.53
N ALA A 130 -0.14 -10.17 -9.37
CA ALA A 130 0.27 -8.78 -9.21
C ALA A 130 1.71 -8.57 -9.73
N PHE A 131 2.64 -9.44 -9.33
CA PHE A 131 4.02 -9.44 -9.81
C PHE A 131 4.14 -9.68 -11.32
N SER A 132 3.43 -10.70 -11.82
CA SER A 132 3.44 -11.07 -13.24
C SER A 132 2.96 -9.92 -14.12
N ARG A 133 1.89 -9.23 -13.71
CA ARG A 133 1.31 -8.07 -14.40
C ARG A 133 2.11 -6.79 -14.18
N GLY A 134 2.82 -6.67 -13.06
CA GLY A 134 3.85 -5.69 -12.77
C GLY A 134 3.56 -4.28 -13.29
N ILE A 135 4.31 -3.86 -14.32
CA ILE A 135 4.21 -2.52 -14.92
C ILE A 135 2.77 -2.19 -15.34
N SER A 136 2.01 -3.13 -15.90
CA SER A 136 0.63 -2.86 -16.34
C SER A 136 -0.27 -2.46 -15.16
N HIS A 137 -0.05 -3.07 -13.99
CA HIS A 137 -0.77 -2.73 -12.76
C HIS A 137 -0.36 -1.36 -12.22
N VAL A 138 0.93 -1.04 -12.22
CA VAL A 138 1.44 0.28 -11.81
C VAL A 138 0.92 1.39 -12.74
N ARG A 139 0.96 1.18 -14.06
CA ARG A 139 0.43 2.15 -15.04
C ARG A 139 -1.07 2.38 -14.87
N ALA A 140 -1.86 1.31 -14.75
CA ALA A 140 -3.29 1.44 -14.54
C ALA A 140 -3.63 2.16 -13.21
N THR A 141 -2.80 1.96 -12.18
CA THR A 141 -2.91 2.69 -10.91
C THR A 141 -2.64 4.18 -11.11
N HIS A 142 -1.55 4.54 -11.80
CA HIS A 142 -1.26 5.94 -12.13
C HIS A 142 -2.37 6.58 -12.95
N ASP A 143 -2.90 5.88 -13.96
CA ASP A 143 -4.00 6.36 -14.78
C ASP A 143 -5.27 6.60 -13.95
N LEU A 144 -5.61 5.69 -13.02
CA LEU A 144 -6.74 5.87 -12.11
C LEU A 144 -6.59 7.13 -11.25
N VAL A 145 -5.45 7.26 -10.56
CA VAL A 145 -5.26 8.36 -9.60
C VAL A 145 -5.22 9.70 -10.33
N THR A 146 -4.56 9.77 -11.48
CA THR A 146 -4.44 10.98 -12.30
C THR A 146 -5.75 11.37 -12.98
N SER A 147 -6.54 10.42 -13.48
CA SER A 147 -7.81 10.71 -14.19
C SER A 147 -8.99 10.98 -13.27
N CYS A 148 -8.91 10.59 -12.00
CA CYS A 148 -9.97 10.84 -11.03
C CYS A 148 -10.15 12.36 -10.82
N GLY A 149 -11.37 12.88 -10.99
CA GLY A 149 -11.66 14.32 -10.88
C GLY A 149 -11.72 14.89 -9.46
N CYS A 150 -11.38 14.11 -8.42
CA CYS A 150 -11.34 14.62 -7.05
C CYS A 150 -10.07 15.44 -6.76
N GLU A 151 -10.11 16.34 -5.79
CA GLU A 151 -8.96 17.17 -5.42
C GLU A 151 -8.03 16.44 -4.44
N ALA A 152 -8.55 16.05 -3.27
CA ALA A 152 -7.75 15.50 -2.17
C ALA A 152 -7.69 13.95 -2.10
N GLY A 153 -8.39 13.25 -3.01
CA GLY A 153 -8.60 11.81 -2.92
C GLY A 153 -10.02 11.43 -2.47
N CYS A 154 -10.50 10.26 -2.92
CA CYS A 154 -11.85 9.79 -2.63
C CYS A 154 -11.94 8.24 -2.65
N PRO A 155 -13.09 7.65 -2.30
CA PRO A 155 -13.32 6.19 -2.33
C PRO A 155 -13.13 5.53 -3.70
N SER A 156 -13.12 6.31 -4.78
CA SER A 156 -12.92 5.80 -6.13
C SER A 156 -11.46 5.78 -6.59
N CYS A 157 -10.52 6.37 -5.84
CA CYS A 157 -9.11 6.40 -6.23
C CYS A 157 -8.16 5.91 -5.13
N ILE A 158 -8.04 6.63 -4.01
CA ILE A 158 -6.98 6.40 -3.02
C ILE A 158 -7.49 6.07 -1.61
N GLN A 159 -8.81 6.04 -1.39
CA GLN A 159 -9.35 5.61 -0.09
C GLN A 159 -9.76 4.15 -0.13
N SER A 160 -9.49 3.44 0.97
CA SER A 160 -9.81 2.03 1.14
C SER A 160 -10.75 1.83 2.34
N PRO A 161 -11.82 1.02 2.20
CA PRO A 161 -12.66 0.63 3.33
C PRO A 161 -11.94 -0.34 4.30
N LYS A 162 -10.76 -0.86 3.92
CA LYS A 162 -9.93 -1.76 4.75
C LYS A 162 -8.78 -1.04 5.46
N CYS A 163 -8.64 0.28 5.29
CA CYS A 163 -7.54 1.02 5.87
C CYS A 163 -7.60 0.97 7.40
N GLY A 164 -6.59 0.34 8.03
CA GLY A 164 -6.43 0.32 9.49
C GLY A 164 -6.09 1.69 10.09
N ASN A 165 -5.62 2.62 9.27
CA ASN A 165 -5.25 3.99 9.65
C ASN A 165 -6.36 5.00 9.37
N TRP A 166 -7.62 4.58 9.29
CA TRP A 166 -8.79 5.45 9.10
C TRP A 166 -8.76 6.33 7.83
N ASN A 167 -7.99 5.93 6.81
CA ASN A 167 -7.68 6.76 5.63
C ASN A 167 -7.03 8.10 5.98
N GLU A 168 -6.31 8.18 7.10
CA GLU A 168 -5.41 9.28 7.43
C GLU A 168 -4.07 9.09 6.69
N PHE A 169 -3.33 10.20 6.51
CA PHE A 169 -2.03 10.20 5.81
C PHE A 169 -2.14 9.63 4.39
N LEU A 170 -3.02 10.22 3.59
CA LEU A 170 -3.18 9.94 2.16
C LEU A 170 -2.94 11.23 1.39
N ASP A 171 -2.01 11.21 0.45
CA ASP A 171 -1.76 12.35 -0.44
C ASP A 171 -1.88 11.93 -1.91
N LYS A 172 -2.93 12.44 -2.56
CA LYS A 172 -3.19 12.17 -3.98
C LYS A 172 -2.11 12.78 -4.87
N SER A 173 -1.76 14.03 -4.64
CA SER A 173 -0.83 14.77 -5.49
C SER A 173 0.57 14.17 -5.41
N ALA A 174 1.00 13.82 -4.20
CA ALA A 174 2.27 13.16 -3.97
C ALA A 174 2.29 11.75 -4.57
N ALA A 175 1.19 10.99 -4.48
CA ALA A 175 1.05 9.70 -5.15
C ALA A 175 1.17 9.80 -6.68
N VAL A 176 0.53 10.80 -7.30
CA VAL A 176 0.65 11.06 -8.75
C VAL A 176 2.08 11.40 -9.12
N ALA A 177 2.74 12.29 -8.37
CA ALA A 177 4.12 12.68 -8.63
C ALA A 177 5.08 11.48 -8.51
N LEU A 178 4.96 10.69 -7.45
CA LEU A 178 5.79 9.51 -7.22
C LEU A 178 5.59 8.44 -8.31
N LEU A 179 4.34 8.09 -8.63
CA LEU A 179 4.03 7.15 -9.71
C LEU A 179 4.52 7.66 -11.07
N GLY A 180 4.32 8.95 -11.35
CA GLY A 180 4.78 9.58 -12.58
C GLY A 180 6.28 9.48 -12.74
N GLU A 181 7.04 9.75 -11.68
CA GLU A 181 8.50 9.72 -11.71
C GLU A 181 9.05 8.29 -11.87
N ILE A 182 8.54 7.30 -11.13
CA ILE A 182 8.99 5.91 -11.30
C ILE A 182 8.60 5.32 -12.67
N LEU A 183 7.51 5.81 -13.30
CA LEU A 183 7.11 5.36 -14.64
C LEU A 183 7.87 6.07 -15.75
N ARG A 184 8.41 7.27 -15.51
CA ARG A 184 9.21 8.04 -16.47
C ARG A 184 10.55 7.36 -16.80
N THR A 185 11.05 6.55 -15.88
CA THR A 185 12.35 5.87 -15.96
C THR A 185 12.28 4.45 -16.53
N LEU A 186 11.09 4.02 -16.98
CA LEU A 186 10.83 2.73 -17.64
C LEU A 186 11.31 2.65 -19.08
#